data_AF-A0A369RNA9-F1
#
_entry.id   AF-A0A369RNA9-F1
#
_cell.length_a   1.000
_cell.length_b   1.000
_cell.length_c   1.000
_cell.angle_alpha   90.00
_cell.angle_beta   90.00
_cell.angle_gamma   90.00
#
_symmetry.space_group_name_H-M   'P 1'
#
loop_
_entity.id
_entity.type
_entity.pdbx_description
1 polymer ?
#
loop_
_entity_poly.entity_id
_entity_poly.type
_entity_poly.pdbx_seq_one_letter_code
_entity_poly.pdbx_strand_id
1 'polypeptide(L)'
;MTTLLKIINNQEKKFTEKIKELQEYLTDDREVVINKTLFTEAIVNKVPVNGELINKEIGKIVYPILHHCIKFDSARSEKGDILPFQNVMNILDEAVYKFITPEYFYKLINFQGQSENTLLHQAVISNNTEAIETLLKYGANSLIRNKEDKMPLDLAEGKTREVLIKCMKDQAKSKKESAKYNSLCGVIPGVFLSVGLGVGGALIPSMTIILCAIAVSALIAGIAVGVAMYFLSQDYKQATSIESVVAINSQLHSVEPEKIADNKAVLE
;
A
#
# COMPACT_ATOMS: atom_id res chain seq x y z
N MET A 1 21.37 1.54 20.46
CA MET A 1 19.91 1.80 20.41
C MET A 1 19.69 3.24 19.98
N THR A 2 19.06 3.47 18.82
CA THR A 2 18.83 4.79 18.22
C THR A 2 17.83 5.61 19.05
N THR A 3 17.82 6.93 18.90
CA THR A 3 16.87 7.80 19.62
C THR A 3 15.42 7.46 19.29
N LEU A 4 15.11 7.16 18.02
CA LEU A 4 13.78 6.69 17.60
C LEU A 4 13.33 5.44 18.35
N LEU A 5 14.20 4.43 18.45
CA LEU A 5 13.89 3.21 19.21
C LEU A 5 13.62 3.51 20.69
N LYS A 6 14.37 4.45 21.30
CA LYS A 6 14.14 4.85 22.69
C LYS A 6 12.76 5.49 22.88
N ILE A 7 12.33 6.34 21.95
CA ILE A 7 11.01 6.98 22.00
C ILE A 7 9.90 5.92 21.87
N ILE A 8 9.99 5.03 20.87
CA ILE A 8 8.98 4.00 20.59
C ILE A 8 8.84 3.02 21.77
N ASN A 9 9.97 2.58 22.33
CA ASN A 9 10.00 1.54 23.37
C ASN A 9 9.97 2.06 24.80
N ASN A 10 9.77 3.37 25.03
CA ASN A 10 9.71 3.93 26.37
C ASN A 10 8.53 3.36 27.17
N GLN A 11 8.75 2.47 28.14
CA GLN A 11 7.68 1.80 28.89
C GLN A 11 6.99 2.70 29.94
N GLU A 12 7.60 3.84 30.27
CA GLU A 12 7.11 4.75 31.31
C GLU A 12 6.07 5.75 30.78
N LYS A 13 6.08 6.01 29.47
CA LYS A 13 5.18 6.99 28.82
C LYS A 13 3.92 6.34 28.25
N LYS A 14 2.80 7.08 28.31
CA LYS A 14 1.56 6.69 27.63
C LYS A 14 1.75 6.73 26.11
N PHE A 15 1.01 5.92 25.38
CA PHE A 15 1.12 5.87 23.91
C PHE A 15 0.98 7.25 23.24
N THR A 16 0.02 8.07 23.67
CA THR A 16 -0.19 9.43 23.14
C THR A 16 1.01 10.35 23.37
N GLU A 17 1.70 10.22 24.50
CA GLU A 17 2.91 10.99 24.82
C GLU A 17 4.08 10.55 23.92
N LYS A 18 4.22 9.24 23.69
CA LYS A 18 5.23 8.70 22.77
C LYS A 18 5.01 9.21 21.34
N ILE A 19 3.76 9.24 20.86
CA ILE A 19 3.44 9.78 19.53
C ILE A 19 3.78 11.26 19.43
N LYS A 20 3.47 12.04 20.47
CA LYS A 20 3.81 13.47 20.50
C LYS A 20 5.33 13.68 20.45
N GLU A 21 6.08 12.95 21.28
CA GLU A 21 7.54 13.01 21.30
C GLU A 21 8.15 12.56 19.96
N LEU A 22 7.60 11.52 19.34
CA LEU A 22 8.00 11.07 18.01
C LEU A 22 7.79 12.16 16.96
N GLN A 23 6.63 12.82 16.98
CA GLN A 23 6.32 13.91 16.06
C GLN A 23 7.23 15.11 16.26
N GLU A 24 7.49 15.50 17.52
CA GLU A 24 8.43 16.58 17.88
C GLU A 24 9.85 16.24 17.43
N TYR A 25 10.27 14.99 17.59
CA TYR A 25 11.58 14.50 17.14
C TYR A 25 11.74 14.55 15.62
N LEU A 26 10.66 14.43 14.84
CA LEU A 26 10.67 14.38 13.37
C LEU A 26 10.26 15.72 12.73
N THR A 27 10.63 16.85 13.34
CA THR A 27 10.22 18.19 12.87
C THR A 27 11.17 18.85 11.88
N ASP A 28 12.47 18.56 11.98
CA ASP A 28 13.54 19.11 11.14
C ASP A 28 14.05 18.07 10.12
N ASP A 29 15.11 18.39 9.39
CA ASP A 29 15.73 17.54 8.36
C ASP A 29 16.72 16.51 8.93
N ARG A 30 16.69 16.21 10.23
CA ARG A 30 17.64 15.29 10.86
C ARG A 30 17.67 13.92 10.21
N GLU A 31 18.84 13.33 10.13
CA GLU A 31 18.98 11.97 9.63
C GLU A 31 18.39 10.95 10.62
N VAL A 32 17.73 9.93 10.07
CA VAL A 32 17.10 8.87 10.86
C VAL A 32 17.59 7.50 10.39
N VAL A 33 18.10 6.71 11.35
CA VAL A 33 18.55 5.35 11.06
C VAL A 33 17.34 4.43 10.90
N ILE A 34 17.21 3.85 9.71
CA ILE A 34 16.15 2.89 9.37
C ILE A 34 16.75 1.49 9.31
N ASN A 35 16.19 0.58 10.11
CA ASN A 35 16.56 -0.83 10.11
C ASN A 35 15.34 -1.69 10.44
N LYS A 36 15.50 -3.00 10.29
CA LYS A 36 14.43 -3.96 10.54
C LYS A 36 13.91 -3.89 11.99
N THR A 37 14.83 -3.72 12.95
CA THR A 37 14.50 -3.61 14.38
C THR A 37 13.56 -2.45 14.66
N LEU A 38 13.76 -1.29 14.03
CA LEU A 38 12.89 -0.11 14.19
C LEU A 38 11.42 -0.45 13.88
N PHE A 39 11.17 -1.05 12.72
CA PHE A 39 9.80 -1.39 12.30
C PHE A 39 9.23 -2.60 13.04
N THR A 40 10.05 -3.61 13.35
CA THR A 40 9.60 -4.74 14.17
C THR A 40 9.15 -4.28 15.55
N GLU A 41 9.93 -3.44 16.24
CA GLU A 41 9.57 -2.92 17.56
C GLU A 41 8.36 -1.97 17.53
N ALA A 42 8.17 -1.23 16.45
CA ALA A 42 6.98 -0.41 16.22
C ALA A 42 5.68 -1.24 16.15
N ILE A 43 5.79 -2.56 15.90
CA ILE A 43 4.66 -3.47 15.68
C ILE A 43 4.51 -4.47 16.82
N VAL A 44 5.58 -5.17 17.20
CA VAL A 44 5.55 -6.34 18.10
C VAL A 44 4.96 -6.02 19.48
N ASN A 45 5.22 -4.84 20.03
CA ASN A 45 4.70 -4.44 21.35
C ASN A 45 3.20 -4.07 21.33
N LYS A 46 2.52 -4.22 20.18
CA LYS A 46 1.18 -3.66 19.92
C LYS A 46 0.19 -4.64 19.29
N VAL A 47 0.54 -5.93 19.15
CA VAL A 47 -0.35 -6.94 18.54
C VAL A 47 -1.07 -7.79 19.59
N PRO A 48 -2.38 -7.56 19.85
CA PRO A 48 -3.26 -8.68 20.23
C PRO A 48 -4.67 -8.67 19.57
N VAL A 49 -5.08 -9.82 19.02
CA VAL A 49 -6.43 -10.35 18.63
C VAL A 49 -7.50 -9.43 17.97
N ASN A 50 -7.61 -8.13 18.25
CA ASN A 50 -8.56 -7.19 17.63
C ASN A 50 -7.86 -6.19 16.69
N GLY A 51 -7.90 -6.45 15.39
CA GLY A 51 -7.01 -5.84 14.37
C GLY A 51 -7.23 -4.36 14.00
N GLU A 52 -8.38 -3.74 14.29
CA GLU A 52 -8.69 -2.39 13.79
C GLU A 52 -8.03 -1.26 14.61
N LEU A 53 -8.10 -1.34 15.94
CA LEU A 53 -7.46 -0.37 16.83
C LEU A 53 -5.93 -0.37 16.67
N ILE A 54 -5.36 -1.55 16.45
CA ILE A 54 -3.91 -1.78 16.29
C ILE A 54 -3.39 -1.12 15.01
N ASN A 55 -4.12 -1.26 13.90
CA ASN A 55 -3.77 -0.58 12.65
C ASN A 55 -3.68 0.94 12.85
N LYS A 56 -4.61 1.52 13.62
CA LYS A 56 -4.57 2.95 13.94
C LYS A 56 -3.38 3.33 14.82
N GLU A 57 -2.94 2.45 15.72
CA GLU A 57 -1.73 2.69 16.53
C GLU A 57 -0.43 2.54 15.74
N ILE A 58 -0.29 1.46 14.97
CA ILE A 58 0.90 1.22 14.13
C ILE A 58 1.03 2.34 13.11
N GLY A 59 -0.06 2.72 12.44
CA GLY A 59 -0.08 3.84 11.50
C GLY A 59 0.40 5.14 12.15
N LYS A 60 0.02 5.44 13.40
CA LYS A 60 0.50 6.63 14.13
C LYS A 60 2.00 6.64 14.41
N ILE A 61 2.67 5.49 14.42
CA ILE A 61 4.14 5.39 14.60
C ILE A 61 4.85 5.39 13.24
N VAL A 62 4.42 4.51 12.34
CA VAL A 62 5.09 4.28 11.06
C VAL A 62 4.91 5.46 10.11
N TYR A 63 3.72 6.07 10.08
CA TYR A 63 3.44 7.19 9.17
C TYR A 63 4.38 8.38 9.40
N PRO A 64 4.57 8.92 10.62
CA PRO A 64 5.50 10.03 10.83
C PRO A 64 6.93 9.72 10.37
N ILE A 65 7.41 8.50 10.60
CA ILE A 65 8.77 8.08 10.20
C ILE A 65 8.90 8.06 8.67
N LEU A 66 7.96 7.43 7.97
CA LEU A 66 7.98 7.37 6.50
C LEU A 66 7.75 8.74 5.87
N HIS A 67 6.82 9.53 6.40
CA HIS A 67 6.61 10.91 5.95
C HIS A 67 7.87 11.75 6.09
N HIS A 68 8.58 11.63 7.22
CA HIS A 68 9.86 12.31 7.44
C HIS A 68 10.91 11.91 6.39
N CYS A 69 11.04 10.61 6.11
CA CYS A 69 11.94 10.09 5.07
C CYS A 69 11.58 10.66 3.68
N ILE A 70 10.29 10.73 3.34
CA ILE A 70 9.80 11.28 2.05
C ILE A 70 10.12 12.77 1.93
N LYS A 71 9.87 13.52 3.01
CA LYS A 71 9.97 14.98 3.01
C LYS A 71 11.41 15.47 2.97
N PHE A 72 12.33 14.78 3.65
CA PHE A 72 13.70 15.27 3.87
C PHE A 72 14.80 14.41 3.26
N ASP A 73 14.48 13.26 2.65
CA ASP A 73 15.48 12.27 2.20
C ASP A 73 16.48 11.89 3.33
N SER A 74 15.92 11.74 4.52
CA SER A 74 16.64 11.64 5.79
C SER A 74 17.06 10.23 6.17
N ALA A 75 16.62 9.22 5.42
CA ALA A 75 16.84 7.83 5.80
C ALA A 75 18.31 7.44 5.67
N ARG A 76 18.86 6.83 6.72
CA ARG A 76 20.24 6.33 6.77
C ARG A 76 20.31 4.88 7.21
N SER A 77 21.29 4.16 6.67
CA SER A 77 21.66 2.81 7.13
C SER A 77 22.32 2.89 8.51
N GLU A 78 22.52 1.75 9.17
CA GLU A 78 23.30 1.71 10.43
C GLU A 78 24.76 2.14 10.25
N LYS A 79 25.27 2.07 9.02
CA LYS A 79 26.61 2.53 8.66
C LYS A 79 26.65 4.02 8.30
N GLY A 80 25.49 4.69 8.24
CA GLY A 80 25.36 6.10 7.87
C GLY A 80 25.17 6.33 6.37
N ASP A 81 24.99 5.29 5.55
CA ASP A 81 24.77 5.45 4.11
C ASP A 81 23.36 6.00 3.84
N ILE A 82 23.21 6.83 2.80
CA ILE A 82 21.89 7.27 2.31
C ILE A 82 21.08 6.04 1.90
N LEU A 83 19.85 5.93 2.41
CA LEU A 83 18.90 4.89 2.05
C LEU A 83 17.83 5.46 1.13
N PRO A 84 17.80 5.05 -0.16
CA PRO A 84 16.69 5.37 -1.05
C PRO A 84 15.36 4.90 -0.45
N PHE A 85 14.27 5.61 -0.73
CA PHE A 85 12.96 5.32 -0.16
C PHE A 85 12.47 3.91 -0.52
N GLN A 86 12.84 3.40 -1.70
CA GLN A 86 12.58 2.01 -2.07
C GLN A 86 13.19 1.01 -1.05
N ASN A 87 14.39 1.28 -0.54
CA ASN A 87 15.03 0.41 0.45
C ASN A 87 14.36 0.52 1.82
N VAL A 88 13.92 1.72 2.21
CA VAL A 88 13.12 1.93 3.43
C VAL A 88 11.86 1.07 3.39
N MET A 89 11.15 1.06 2.25
CA MET A 89 9.95 0.24 2.08
C MET A 89 10.23 -1.26 2.02
N ASN A 90 11.36 -1.68 1.46
CA ASN A 90 11.79 -3.09 1.51
C ASN A 90 12.02 -3.55 2.96
N ILE A 91 12.68 -2.72 3.77
CA ILE A 91 12.93 -3.03 5.18
C ILE A 91 11.61 -3.08 5.95
N LEU A 92 10.68 -2.16 5.68
CA LEU A 92 9.35 -2.20 6.28
C LEU A 92 8.63 -3.50 5.92
N ASP A 93 8.50 -3.81 4.63
CA ASP A 93 7.83 -5.02 4.14
C ASP A 93 8.42 -6.28 4.80
N GLU A 94 9.74 -6.43 4.80
CA GLU A 94 10.41 -7.56 5.45
C GLU A 94 10.18 -7.62 6.97
N ALA A 95 10.14 -6.46 7.64
CA ALA A 95 9.92 -6.35 9.07
C ALA A 95 8.50 -6.74 9.47
N VAL A 96 7.51 -6.41 8.63
CA VAL A 96 6.08 -6.57 8.94
C VAL A 96 5.47 -7.85 8.38
N TYR A 97 6.03 -8.42 7.31
CA TYR A 97 5.48 -9.57 6.57
C TYR A 97 5.18 -10.79 7.46
N LYS A 98 5.96 -11.00 8.53
CA LYS A 98 5.74 -12.10 9.47
C LYS A 98 4.62 -11.86 10.49
N PHE A 99 4.21 -10.61 10.68
CA PHE A 99 3.34 -10.19 11.78
C PHE A 99 1.99 -9.67 11.31
N ILE A 100 1.86 -9.21 10.07
CA ILE A 100 0.64 -8.59 9.57
C ILE A 100 0.17 -9.22 8.26
N THR A 101 -1.15 -9.25 8.05
CA THR A 101 -1.76 -9.75 6.81
C THR A 101 -1.61 -8.73 5.68
N PRO A 102 -1.75 -9.14 4.40
CA PRO A 102 -1.75 -8.21 3.27
C PRO A 102 -2.81 -7.09 3.41
N GLU A 103 -3.96 -7.39 4.00
CA GLU A 103 -5.00 -6.39 4.29
C GLU A 103 -4.49 -5.31 5.26
N TYR A 104 -3.74 -5.69 6.29
CA TYR A 104 -3.18 -4.76 7.26
C TYR A 104 -2.03 -3.95 6.67
N PHE A 105 -1.20 -4.57 5.83
CA PHE A 105 -0.19 -3.83 5.07
C PHE A 105 -0.85 -2.78 4.16
N TYR A 106 -1.91 -3.16 3.45
CA TYR A 106 -2.69 -2.23 2.63
C TYR A 106 -3.24 -1.05 3.46
N LYS A 107 -3.81 -1.31 4.64
CA LYS A 107 -4.29 -0.24 5.53
C LYS A 107 -3.15 0.64 6.06
N LEU A 108 -1.98 0.07 6.33
CA LEU A 108 -0.80 0.79 6.80
C LEU A 108 -0.26 1.76 5.73
N ILE A 109 -0.10 1.29 4.49
CA ILE A 109 0.38 2.12 3.36
C ILE A 109 -0.60 3.26 3.06
N ASN A 110 -1.89 3.01 3.24
CA ASN A 110 -2.96 3.97 3.01
C ASN A 110 -3.38 4.75 4.25
N PHE A 111 -2.59 4.68 5.33
CA PHE A 111 -2.90 5.39 6.57
C PHE A 111 -2.93 6.90 6.32
N GLN A 112 -3.99 7.55 6.81
CA GLN A 112 -4.19 8.98 6.70
C GLN A 112 -3.66 9.66 7.97
N GLY A 113 -2.59 10.44 7.81
CA GLY A 113 -1.94 11.17 8.90
C GLY A 113 -2.58 12.52 9.17
N GLN A 114 -1.75 13.54 9.40
CA GLN A 114 -2.24 14.90 9.60
C GLN A 114 -2.93 15.42 8.33
N SER A 115 -4.03 16.16 8.51
CA SER A 115 -4.91 16.63 7.42
C SER A 115 -5.45 15.51 6.52
N GLU A 116 -5.46 14.28 7.03
CA GLU A 116 -5.87 13.08 6.32
C GLU A 116 -5.07 12.80 5.03
N ASN A 117 -3.86 13.33 4.93
CA ASN A 117 -2.94 13.01 3.84
C ASN A 117 -2.37 11.61 4.01
N THR A 118 -2.44 10.78 2.96
CA THR A 118 -1.66 9.53 2.88
C THR A 118 -0.19 9.81 2.56
N LEU A 119 0.69 8.81 2.66
CA LEU A 119 2.09 8.95 2.24
C LEU A 119 2.22 9.35 0.76
N LEU A 120 1.27 8.92 -0.10
CA LEU A 120 1.27 9.28 -1.50
C LEU A 120 0.95 10.78 -1.70
N HIS A 121 0.06 11.37 -0.89
CA HIS A 121 -0.12 12.82 -0.89
C HIS A 121 1.18 13.54 -0.50
N GLN A 122 1.85 13.07 0.55
CA GLN A 122 3.10 13.68 1.03
C GLN A 122 4.24 13.56 0.00
N ALA A 123 4.32 12.45 -0.72
CA ALA A 123 5.29 12.26 -1.80
C ALA A 123 5.06 13.25 -2.95
N VAL A 124 3.80 13.50 -3.31
CA VAL A 124 3.43 14.52 -4.31
C VAL A 124 3.77 15.92 -3.81
N ILE A 125 3.36 16.28 -2.59
CA ILE A 125 3.64 17.60 -1.98
C ILE A 125 5.14 17.87 -1.91
N SER A 126 5.94 16.83 -1.62
CA SER A 126 7.40 16.93 -1.52
C SER A 126 8.11 16.82 -2.89
N ASN A 127 7.38 16.69 -4.00
CA ASN A 127 7.91 16.43 -5.34
C ASN A 127 8.87 15.22 -5.40
N ASN A 128 8.68 14.24 -4.51
CA ASN A 128 9.54 13.07 -4.39
C ASN A 128 9.06 11.97 -5.34
N THR A 129 9.56 12.00 -6.57
CA THR A 129 9.15 11.06 -7.63
C THR A 129 9.53 9.61 -7.31
N GLU A 130 10.65 9.37 -6.63
CA GLU A 130 11.06 8.03 -6.20
C GLU A 130 10.06 7.45 -5.19
N ALA A 131 9.62 8.26 -4.22
CA ALA A 131 8.61 7.85 -3.27
C ALA A 131 7.26 7.59 -3.94
N ILE A 132 6.86 8.38 -4.94
CA ILE A 132 5.63 8.14 -5.72
C ILE A 132 5.68 6.78 -6.41
N GLU A 133 6.76 6.51 -7.15
CA GLU A 133 6.97 5.24 -7.86
C GLU A 133 6.95 4.05 -6.88
N THR A 134 7.69 4.17 -5.77
CA THR A 134 7.79 3.15 -4.74
C THR A 134 6.43 2.87 -4.09
N LEU A 135 5.72 3.89 -3.62
CA LEU A 135 4.44 3.72 -2.92
C LEU A 135 3.38 3.07 -3.82
N LEU A 136 3.31 3.47 -5.10
CA LEU A 136 2.36 2.86 -6.05
C LEU A 136 2.71 1.42 -6.37
N LYS A 137 4.00 1.08 -6.45
CA LYS A 137 4.48 -0.31 -6.57
C LYS A 137 4.10 -1.16 -5.36
N TYR A 138 4.08 -0.56 -4.16
CA TYR A 138 3.58 -1.18 -2.92
C TYR A 138 2.05 -1.16 -2.77
N GLY A 139 1.31 -0.76 -3.80
CA GLY A 139 -0.16 -0.81 -3.81
C GLY A 139 -0.84 0.35 -3.08
N ALA A 140 -0.16 1.48 -2.88
CA ALA A 140 -0.80 2.69 -2.39
C ALA A 140 -1.99 3.08 -3.29
N ASN A 141 -3.11 3.47 -2.66
CA ASN A 141 -4.32 3.87 -3.33
C ASN A 141 -4.27 5.36 -3.69
N SER A 142 -4.13 5.64 -4.98
CA SER A 142 -4.08 6.99 -5.56
C SER A 142 -5.44 7.72 -5.60
N LEU A 143 -6.52 7.07 -5.15
CA LEU A 143 -7.87 7.63 -5.16
C LEU A 143 -8.36 8.11 -3.78
N ILE A 144 -7.55 7.94 -2.73
CA ILE A 144 -7.90 8.42 -1.39
C ILE A 144 -7.92 9.94 -1.40
N ARG A 145 -8.96 10.52 -0.82
CA ARG A 145 -9.10 11.97 -0.65
C ARG A 145 -8.66 12.38 0.75
N ASN A 146 -7.93 13.48 0.83
CA ASN A 146 -7.55 14.07 2.11
C ASN A 146 -8.69 14.94 2.69
N LYS A 147 -8.40 15.67 3.78
CA LYS A 147 -9.38 16.53 4.47
C LYS A 147 -9.91 17.69 3.60
N GLU A 148 -9.19 18.06 2.55
CA GLU A 148 -9.61 19.07 1.57
C GLU A 148 -10.38 18.44 0.39
N ASP A 149 -10.76 17.17 0.50
CA ASP A 149 -11.40 16.37 -0.57
C ASP A 149 -10.51 16.21 -1.83
N LYS A 150 -9.19 16.39 -1.70
CA LYS A 150 -8.23 16.28 -2.81
C LYS A 150 -7.56 14.92 -2.84
N MET A 151 -7.44 14.34 -4.03
CA MET A 151 -6.59 13.17 -4.30
C MET A 151 -5.12 13.61 -4.48
N PRO A 152 -4.14 12.70 -4.41
CA PRO A 152 -2.75 13.03 -4.73
C PRO A 152 -2.59 13.66 -6.11
N LEU A 153 -3.39 13.24 -7.11
CA LEU A 153 -3.34 13.81 -8.45
C LEU A 153 -3.79 15.28 -8.50
N ASP A 154 -4.70 15.68 -7.63
CA ASP A 154 -5.20 17.06 -7.56
C ASP A 154 -4.17 18.02 -6.95
N LEU A 155 -3.15 17.48 -6.25
CA LEU A 155 -2.04 18.22 -5.66
C LEU A 155 -0.78 18.21 -6.54
N ALA A 156 -0.77 17.45 -7.63
CA ALA A 156 0.43 17.21 -8.42
C ALA A 156 0.58 18.25 -9.53
N GLU A 157 1.80 18.77 -9.70
CA GLU A 157 2.14 19.75 -10.74
C GLU A 157 3.35 19.28 -11.57
N GLY A 158 3.46 19.80 -12.79
CA GLY A 158 4.61 19.59 -13.70
C GLY A 158 5.06 18.12 -13.81
N LYS A 159 6.37 17.90 -13.62
CA LYS A 159 7.00 16.58 -13.71
C LYS A 159 6.43 15.57 -12.70
N THR A 160 6.08 16.02 -11.50
CA THR A 160 5.50 15.16 -10.45
C THR A 160 4.17 14.59 -10.92
N ARG A 161 3.34 15.41 -11.57
CA ARG A 161 2.07 15.00 -12.17
C ARG A 161 2.26 13.97 -13.28
N GLU A 162 3.24 14.17 -14.16
CA GLU A 162 3.55 13.24 -15.24
C GLU A 162 3.96 11.86 -14.71
N VAL A 163 4.87 11.82 -13.74
CA VAL A 163 5.31 10.58 -13.08
C VAL A 163 4.13 9.90 -12.39
N LEU A 164 3.34 10.65 -11.61
CA LEU A 164 2.18 10.10 -10.92
C LEU A 164 1.16 9.48 -11.89
N ILE A 165 0.80 10.17 -12.97
CA ILE A 165 -0.13 9.66 -13.98
C ILE A 165 0.41 8.38 -14.64
N LYS A 166 1.70 8.36 -14.99
CA LYS A 166 2.35 7.19 -15.58
C LYS A 166 2.25 6.00 -14.63
N CYS A 167 2.66 6.17 -13.37
CA CYS A 167 2.63 5.11 -12.38
C CYS A 167 1.20 4.64 -12.06
N MET A 168 0.22 5.55 -12.04
CA MET A 168 -1.20 5.19 -11.90
C MET A 168 -1.68 4.30 -13.04
N LYS A 169 -1.32 4.61 -14.29
CA LYS A 169 -1.64 3.77 -15.45
C LYS A 169 -1.00 2.39 -15.36
N ASP A 170 0.28 2.33 -14.96
CA ASP A 170 1.00 1.07 -14.79
C ASP A 170 0.36 0.21 -13.68
N GLN A 171 -0.03 0.82 -12.57
CA GLN A 171 -0.75 0.15 -11.48
C GLN A 171 -2.12 -0.41 -11.94
N ALA A 172 -2.90 0.38 -12.69
CA ALA A 172 -4.19 -0.05 -13.23
C ALA A 172 -4.04 -1.21 -14.22
N LYS A 173 -3.04 -1.14 -15.11
CA LYS A 173 -2.73 -2.21 -16.06
C LYS A 173 -2.35 -3.50 -15.34
N SER A 174 -1.45 -3.43 -14.37
CA SER A 174 -1.02 -4.59 -13.58
C SER A 174 -2.21 -5.26 -12.86
N LYS A 175 -3.08 -4.48 -12.21
CA LYS A 175 -4.30 -4.99 -11.55
C LYS A 175 -5.25 -5.70 -12.53
N LYS A 176 -5.43 -5.16 -13.73
CA LYS A 176 -6.25 -5.79 -14.78
C LYS A 176 -5.62 -7.07 -15.33
N GLU A 177 -4.31 -7.11 -15.52
CA GLU A 177 -3.59 -8.30 -15.98
C GLU A 177 -3.70 -9.44 -14.96
N SER A 178 -3.52 -9.15 -13.67
CA SER A 178 -3.73 -10.12 -12.60
C SER A 178 -5.17 -10.65 -12.55
N ALA A 179 -6.17 -9.79 -12.79
CA ALA A 179 -7.57 -10.20 -12.89
C ALA A 179 -7.83 -11.14 -14.08
N LYS A 180 -7.24 -10.86 -15.25
CA LYS A 180 -7.38 -11.71 -16.45
C LYS A 180 -6.73 -13.09 -16.28
N TYR A 181 -5.51 -13.14 -15.74
CA TYR A 181 -4.76 -14.39 -15.56
C TYR A 181 -5.48 -15.34 -14.60
N ASN A 182 -5.96 -14.82 -13.46
CA ASN A 182 -6.66 -15.62 -12.47
C ASN A 182 -8.08 -16.03 -12.93
N SER A 183 -8.74 -15.21 -13.77
CA SER A 183 -10.00 -15.60 -14.42
C SER A 183 -9.82 -16.77 -15.38
N LEU A 184 -8.63 -16.97 -15.96
CA LEU A 184 -8.32 -18.10 -16.83
C LEU A 184 -8.04 -19.39 -16.05
N CYS A 185 -7.35 -19.30 -14.91
CA CYS A 185 -7.13 -20.43 -14.00
C CYS A 185 -8.41 -20.89 -13.27
N GLY A 186 -9.35 -19.99 -13.02
CA GLY A 186 -10.67 -20.32 -12.45
C GLY A 186 -11.59 -21.14 -13.36
N VAL A 187 -11.24 -21.32 -14.65
CA VAL A 187 -12.01 -22.14 -15.61
C VAL A 187 -11.51 -23.59 -15.70
N ILE A 188 -10.43 -23.96 -15.00
CA ILE A 188 -10.00 -25.37 -14.92
C ILE A 188 -10.36 -26.03 -13.58
N PRO A 189 -11.65 -26.10 -13.16
CA PRO A 189 -12.09 -27.17 -12.26
C PRO A 189 -12.23 -28.54 -12.94
N GLY A 190 -12.17 -28.60 -14.28
CA GLY A 190 -12.56 -29.78 -15.07
C GLY A 190 -11.47 -30.80 -15.41
N VAL A 191 -10.21 -30.56 -15.04
CA VAL A 191 -9.09 -31.48 -15.35
C VAL A 191 -8.30 -31.86 -14.10
N PHE A 192 -8.97 -32.02 -12.96
CA PHE A 192 -8.51 -33.02 -11.99
C PHE A 192 -8.91 -34.39 -12.53
N LEU A 193 -8.19 -34.80 -13.58
CA LEU A 193 -8.17 -36.16 -14.08
C LEU A 193 -7.96 -37.10 -12.90
N SER A 194 -8.98 -37.92 -12.71
CA SER A 194 -9.05 -39.14 -11.92
C SER A 194 -7.86 -40.07 -12.18
N VAL A 195 -6.69 -39.73 -11.64
CA VAL A 195 -5.52 -40.61 -11.61
C VAL A 195 -5.12 -40.79 -10.14
N GLY A 196 -5.91 -41.60 -9.46
CA GLY A 196 -5.74 -41.97 -8.06
C GLY A 196 -6.11 -43.44 -7.86
N LEU A 197 -5.24 -44.31 -8.39
CA LEU A 197 -4.87 -45.62 -7.87
C LEU A 197 -5.92 -46.74 -7.83
N GLY A 198 -5.77 -47.69 -8.76
CA GLY A 198 -5.87 -49.10 -8.40
C GLY A 198 -4.62 -49.50 -7.62
N VAL A 199 -4.78 -50.18 -6.48
CA VAL A 199 -4.20 -51.48 -6.09
C VAL A 199 -4.94 -51.92 -4.81
N GLY A 200 -5.41 -53.16 -4.79
CA GLY A 200 -6.27 -53.71 -3.75
C GLY A 200 -5.62 -53.98 -2.39
N GLY A 201 -6.48 -54.33 -1.44
CA GLY A 201 -6.14 -54.72 -0.08
C GLY A 201 -7.19 -54.22 0.90
N ALA A 202 -8.08 -55.13 1.32
CA ALA A 202 -9.25 -54.84 2.13
C ALA A 202 -8.94 -54.22 3.50
N LEU A 203 -9.34 -52.97 3.70
CA LEU A 203 -10.00 -52.41 4.89
C LEU A 203 -10.78 -51.19 4.37
N ILE A 204 -12.10 -51.28 4.26
CA ILE A 204 -12.93 -50.15 3.82
C ILE A 204 -13.11 -49.23 5.05
N PRO A 205 -12.39 -48.10 5.21
CA PRO A 205 -12.91 -47.06 6.08
C PRO A 205 -14.27 -46.68 5.51
N SER A 206 -15.31 -46.70 6.35
CA SER A 206 -16.71 -46.58 5.93
C SER A 206 -16.87 -45.48 4.86
N MET A 207 -17.58 -45.76 3.77
CA MET A 207 -17.80 -44.85 2.62
C MET A 207 -18.12 -43.41 3.04
N THR A 208 -18.71 -43.22 4.22
CA THR A 208 -18.97 -41.94 4.88
C THR A 208 -17.71 -41.09 5.16
N ILE A 209 -16.59 -41.67 5.58
CA ILE A 209 -15.35 -40.91 5.91
C ILE A 209 -14.71 -40.35 4.63
N ILE A 210 -14.70 -41.14 3.55
CA ILE A 210 -14.18 -40.72 2.24
C ILE A 210 -15.06 -39.63 1.63
N LEU A 211 -16.39 -39.78 1.68
CA LEU A 211 -17.33 -38.74 1.21
C LEU A 211 -17.19 -37.43 2.01
N CYS A 212 -17.06 -37.51 3.33
CA CYS A 212 -16.84 -36.33 4.18
C CYS A 212 -15.51 -35.63 3.86
N ALA A 213 -14.43 -36.37 3.60
CA ALA A 213 -13.13 -35.80 3.24
C ALA A 213 -13.15 -35.10 1.86
N ILE A 214 -13.88 -35.66 0.89
CA ILE A 214 -14.06 -35.05 -0.44
C ILE A 214 -14.94 -33.78 -0.34
N ALA A 215 -16.01 -33.83 0.47
CA ALA A 215 -16.89 -32.68 0.66
C ALA A 215 -16.19 -31.50 1.36
N VAL A 216 -15.38 -31.78 2.37
CA VAL A 216 -14.60 -30.75 3.09
C VAL A 216 -13.54 -30.13 2.18
N SER A 217 -12.85 -30.92 1.36
CA SER A 217 -11.85 -30.40 0.42
C SER A 217 -12.48 -29.56 -0.70
N ALA A 218 -13.64 -29.97 -1.24
CA ALA A 218 -14.40 -29.18 -2.21
C ALA A 218 -14.91 -27.85 -1.63
N LEU A 219 -15.37 -27.83 -0.37
CA LEU A 219 -15.81 -26.62 0.31
C LEU A 219 -14.66 -25.62 0.51
N ILE A 220 -13.49 -26.10 0.94
CA ILE A 220 -12.29 -25.27 1.13
C ILE A 220 -11.84 -24.67 -0.22
N ALA A 221 -11.82 -25.47 -1.29
CA ALA A 221 -11.50 -24.98 -2.62
C ALA A 221 -12.51 -23.95 -3.13
N GLY A 222 -13.81 -24.16 -2.90
CA GLY A 222 -14.87 -23.21 -3.27
C GLY A 222 -14.75 -21.86 -2.56
N ILE A 223 -14.45 -21.86 -1.25
CA ILE A 223 -14.20 -20.63 -0.49
C ILE A 223 -12.95 -19.92 -1.02
N ALA A 224 -11.86 -20.64 -1.27
CA ALA A 224 -10.62 -20.07 -1.80
C ALA A 224 -10.84 -19.39 -3.17
N VAL A 225 -11.58 -20.03 -4.07
CA VAL A 225 -11.93 -19.47 -5.39
C VAL A 225 -12.85 -18.25 -5.24
N GLY A 226 -13.88 -18.33 -4.39
CA GLY A 226 -14.80 -17.21 -4.15
C GLY A 226 -14.10 -15.97 -3.57
N VAL A 227 -13.20 -16.17 -2.60
CA VAL A 227 -12.38 -15.11 -2.01
C VAL A 227 -11.42 -14.52 -3.06
N ALA A 228 -10.77 -15.36 -3.87
CA ALA A 228 -9.91 -14.89 -4.95
C ALA A 228 -10.68 -14.06 -5.98
N MET A 229 -11.84 -14.53 -6.45
CA MET A 229 -12.71 -13.79 -7.37
C MET A 229 -13.18 -12.45 -6.80
N TYR A 230 -13.48 -12.38 -5.49
CA TYR A 230 -13.86 -11.15 -4.83
C TYR A 230 -12.71 -10.11 -4.81
N PHE A 231 -11.49 -10.53 -4.47
CA PHE A 231 -10.32 -9.64 -4.50
C PHE A 231 -10.02 -9.13 -5.91
N LEU A 232 -10.12 -10.01 -6.93
CA LEU A 232 -9.97 -9.60 -8.33
C LEU A 232 -11.03 -8.58 -8.76
N SER A 233 -12.26 -8.72 -8.28
CA SER A 233 -13.33 -7.75 -8.53
C SER A 233 -13.01 -6.37 -7.94
N GLN A 234 -12.42 -6.33 -6.74
CA GLN A 234 -11.99 -5.06 -6.15
C GLN A 234 -10.83 -4.42 -6.91
N ASP A 235 -9.79 -5.19 -7.25
CA ASP A 235 -8.65 -4.70 -8.02
C ASP A 235 -9.08 -4.17 -9.39
N TYR A 236 -10.02 -4.86 -10.05
CA TYR A 236 -10.60 -4.44 -11.32
C TYR A 236 -11.40 -3.13 -11.20
N LYS A 237 -12.24 -3.01 -10.16
CA LYS A 237 -12.98 -1.76 -9.89
C LYS A 237 -12.03 -0.60 -9.64
N GLN A 238 -10.99 -0.81 -8.82
CA GLN A 238 -9.99 0.22 -8.54
C GLN A 238 -9.25 0.64 -9.81
N ALA A 239 -8.80 -0.31 -10.64
CA ALA A 239 -8.13 -0.01 -11.90
C ALA A 239 -9.02 0.82 -12.85
N THR A 240 -10.31 0.48 -12.93
CA THR A 240 -11.28 1.23 -13.75
C THR A 240 -11.48 2.66 -13.25
N SER A 241 -11.54 2.85 -11.93
CA SER A 241 -11.61 4.17 -11.31
C SER A 241 -10.34 5.00 -11.51
N ILE A 242 -9.17 4.36 -11.47
CA ILE A 242 -7.89 5.03 -11.77
C ILE A 242 -7.90 5.53 -13.22
N GLU A 243 -8.29 4.69 -14.17
CA GLU A 243 -8.36 5.07 -15.59
C GLU A 243 -9.36 6.19 -15.85
N SER A 244 -10.54 6.17 -15.20
CA SER A 244 -11.54 7.22 -15.36
C SER A 244 -11.03 8.56 -14.82
N VAL A 245 -10.41 8.58 -13.64
CA VAL A 245 -9.81 9.79 -13.05
C VAL A 245 -8.71 10.33 -13.95
N VAL A 246 -7.80 9.48 -14.44
CA VAL A 246 -6.72 9.89 -15.34
C VAL A 246 -7.25 10.41 -16.68
N ALA A 247 -8.30 9.81 -17.23
CA ALA A 247 -8.94 10.26 -18.47
C ALA A 247 -9.59 11.64 -18.31
N ILE A 248 -10.36 11.86 -17.25
CA ILE A 248 -10.98 13.16 -16.94
C ILE A 248 -9.91 14.24 -16.79
N ASN A 249 -8.84 13.95 -16.05
CA ASN A 249 -7.75 14.90 -15.82
C ASN A 249 -6.93 15.18 -17.11
N SER A 250 -6.89 14.24 -18.04
CA SER A 250 -6.27 14.46 -19.36
C SER A 250 -7.14 15.38 -20.24
N GLN A 251 -8.47 15.23 -20.17
CA GLN A 251 -9.40 16.08 -20.92
C GLN A 251 -9.44 17.51 -20.37
N LEU A 252 -9.44 17.70 -19.04
CA LEU A 252 -9.46 19.03 -18.42
C LEU A 252 -8.26 19.89 -18.84
N HIS A 253 -7.05 19.32 -18.86
CA HIS A 253 -5.84 20.03 -19.29
C HIS A 253 -5.72 20.22 -20.81
N SER A 254 -6.55 19.55 -21.61
CA SER A 254 -6.62 19.79 -23.05
C SER A 254 -7.55 20.96 -23.42
N VAL A 255 -8.27 21.54 -22.45
CA VAL A 255 -9.33 22.53 -22.66
C VAL A 255 -8.97 23.95 -22.16
N GLU A 256 -7.87 24.16 -21.42
CA GLU A 256 -7.43 25.52 -21.03
C GLU A 256 -6.41 26.14 -22.03
N PRO A 257 -6.53 27.45 -22.36
CA PRO A 257 -6.76 27.82 -23.75
C PRO A 257 -5.57 28.45 -24.48
N GLU A 258 -5.56 28.18 -25.78
CA GLU A 258 -4.91 28.94 -26.83
C GLU A 258 -5.39 30.42 -26.81
N LYS A 259 -4.43 31.36 -26.84
CA LYS A 259 -4.53 32.82 -27.10
C LYS A 259 -5.16 33.72 -26.02
N ILE A 260 -4.29 34.23 -25.13
CA ILE A 260 -4.27 35.66 -24.80
C ILE A 260 -3.02 36.26 -25.44
N ALA A 261 -3.11 36.48 -26.75
CA ALA A 261 -2.17 37.32 -27.49
C ALA A 261 -3.01 38.27 -28.34
N ASP A 262 -3.57 39.28 -27.69
CA ASP A 262 -3.94 40.53 -28.33
C ASP A 262 -4.23 41.59 -27.25
N ASN A 263 -3.19 42.33 -26.87
CA ASN A 263 -3.36 43.65 -26.29
C ASN A 263 -2.07 44.47 -26.42
N LYS A 264 -1.96 45.22 -27.54
CA LYS A 264 -1.36 46.58 -27.66
C LYS A 264 -0.91 46.84 -29.09
N ALA A 265 -1.85 47.26 -29.95
CA ALA A 265 -1.49 47.92 -31.21
C ALA A 265 -2.66 48.75 -31.79
N VAL A 266 -3.40 49.52 -30.99
CA VAL A 266 -4.17 50.68 -31.50
C VAL A 266 -4.30 51.69 -30.37
N LEU A 267 -3.39 52.67 -30.32
CA LEU A 267 -3.54 54.04 -29.80
C LEU A 267 -2.15 54.70 -29.88
N GLU A 268 -1.75 55.05 -31.10
CA GLU A 268 -0.99 56.26 -31.43
C GLU A 268 -1.60 56.87 -32.69
#